data_AF-A0A7J9MYU7-F1
#
_entry.id   AF-A0A7J9MYU7-F1
#
_cell.length_a   1.000
_cell.length_b   1.000
_cell.length_c   1.000
_cell.angle_alpha   90.00
_cell.angle_beta   90.00
_cell.angle_gamma   90.00
#
_symmetry.space_group_name_H-M   'P 1'
#
loop_
_entity.id
_entity.type
_entity.pdbx_description
1 polymer ?
#
loop_
_entity_poly.entity_id
_entity_poly.type
_entity_poly.pdbx_seq_one_letter_code
_entity_poly.pdbx_strand_id
1 'polypeptide(L)'
;MSLTDCFAGHIIAKILTKYQQLPTTLSEAFALSTFPTMAAIIGESPKLALYSYWQSSCSWRVRFALNLKGISYEYKAVNLSKGEQFTPEFEKLNPLHFVPVLVDGDVVVSDSYAILLYLEEKYPQRALLPADPQLKALNLQKYLEENVGPQESLLFAQTNVEKGFSALEKLLKDINGKYATGDEVYMADVFMAPQIAAAMQRFKIDMSKYPRLCRIFESLKALLEFLDASPERQPDAVH
;
A
#
# COMPACT_ATOMS: atom_id res chain seq x y z
N MET A 1 7.45 22.75 -0.11
CA MET A 1 7.65 21.29 0.09
C MET A 1 6.28 20.65 -0.08
N SER A 2 6.14 19.63 -0.94
CA SER A 2 4.83 19.00 -1.14
C SER A 2 4.65 17.92 -0.08
N LEU A 3 3.44 17.77 0.43
CA LEU A 3 3.14 16.84 1.53
C LEU A 3 3.15 15.37 1.07
N THR A 4 2.97 15.14 -0.23
CA THR A 4 3.14 13.83 -0.85
C THR A 4 4.56 13.29 -0.65
N ASP A 5 5.58 14.16 -0.61
CA ASP A 5 6.98 13.75 -0.44
C ASP A 5 7.27 13.18 0.96
N CYS A 6 6.54 13.59 2.00
CA CYS A 6 6.76 13.11 3.38
C CYS A 6 6.02 11.80 3.66
N PHE A 7 4.86 11.60 3.02
CA PHE A 7 4.00 10.44 3.22
C PHE A 7 4.14 9.37 2.12
N ALA A 8 4.92 9.64 1.07
CA ALA A 8 5.22 8.66 0.03
C ALA A 8 5.77 7.35 0.60
N GLY A 9 6.65 7.38 1.61
CA GLY A 9 7.12 6.15 2.26
C GLY A 9 5.99 5.30 2.87
N HIS A 10 4.96 5.96 3.40
CA HIS A 10 3.76 5.31 3.94
C HIS A 10 2.85 4.79 2.82
N ILE A 11 2.73 5.52 1.71
CA ILE A 11 1.99 5.07 0.51
C ILE A 11 2.70 3.88 -0.14
N ILE A 12 4.02 3.96 -0.34
CA ILE A 12 4.84 2.89 -0.91
C ILE A 12 4.79 1.65 -0.01
N ALA A 13 4.85 1.81 1.32
CA ALA A 13 4.74 0.68 2.24
C ALA A 13 3.40 -0.05 2.07
N LYS A 14 2.30 0.70 1.96
CA LYS A 14 0.98 0.14 1.67
C LYS A 14 0.94 -0.58 0.32
N ILE A 15 1.59 -0.04 -0.70
CA ILE A 15 1.64 -0.66 -2.03
C ILE A 15 2.46 -1.95 -1.97
N LEU A 16 3.60 -1.99 -1.30
CA LEU A 16 4.48 -3.17 -1.29
C LEU A 16 3.94 -4.33 -0.47
N THR A 17 3.20 -4.08 0.61
CA THR A 17 2.48 -5.15 1.32
C THR A 17 1.54 -5.93 0.37
N LYS A 18 1.01 -5.27 -0.68
CA LYS A 18 0.21 -5.91 -1.73
C LYS A 18 1.04 -6.78 -2.69
N TYR A 19 2.27 -6.37 -3.04
CA TYR A 19 3.12 -7.12 -3.98
C TYR A 19 3.67 -8.42 -3.40
N GLN A 20 3.89 -8.48 -2.10
CA GLN A 20 4.35 -9.69 -1.41
C GLN A 20 3.31 -10.83 -1.42
N GLN A 21 2.10 -10.57 -1.91
CA GLN A 21 0.96 -11.50 -1.88
C GLN A 21 0.41 -11.80 -3.27
N LEU A 22 1.09 -11.35 -4.34
CA LEU A 22 0.73 -11.68 -5.71
C LEU A 22 1.39 -13.02 -6.12
N PRO A 23 0.65 -13.93 -6.79
CA PRO A 23 1.22 -15.13 -7.38
C PRO A 23 2.29 -14.77 -8.42
N THR A 24 3.39 -15.52 -8.42
CA THR A 24 4.61 -15.21 -9.18
C THR A 24 4.51 -15.51 -10.67
N THR A 25 3.40 -16.09 -11.16
CA THR A 25 3.23 -16.43 -12.58
C THR A 25 1.82 -16.18 -13.12
N LEU A 26 1.75 -15.79 -14.40
CA LEU A 26 0.49 -15.60 -15.16
C LEU A 26 -0.38 -16.88 -15.25
N SER A 27 0.24 -18.06 -15.09
CA SER A 27 -0.44 -19.35 -15.08
C SER A 27 -1.39 -19.53 -13.89
N GLU A 28 -1.04 -18.97 -12.73
CA GLU A 28 -1.86 -19.05 -11.51
C GLU A 28 -3.03 -18.07 -11.54
N ALA A 29 -2.87 -16.91 -12.18
CA ALA A 29 -3.93 -15.93 -12.39
C ALA A 29 -5.05 -16.44 -13.30
N PHE A 30 -4.72 -17.26 -14.31
CA PHE A 30 -5.70 -17.81 -15.25
C PHE A 30 -6.57 -18.93 -14.63
N ALA A 31 -6.02 -19.69 -13.69
CA ALA A 31 -6.73 -20.78 -13.00
C ALA A 31 -7.91 -20.30 -12.13
N LEU A 32 -7.93 -19.02 -11.74
CA LEU A 32 -9.01 -18.39 -10.96
C LEU A 32 -10.16 -17.81 -11.80
N SER A 33 -10.06 -17.84 -13.14
CA SER A 33 -11.01 -17.17 -14.04
C SER A 33 -12.23 -17.99 -14.47
N THR A 34 -12.38 -19.24 -14.01
CA THR A 34 -13.59 -20.04 -14.26
C THR A 34 -14.67 -19.71 -13.24
N PHE A 35 -15.64 -18.88 -13.63
CA PHE A 35 -16.81 -18.55 -12.82
C PHE A 35 -17.69 -19.77 -12.55
N PRO A 36 -17.98 -20.14 -11.29
CA PRO A 36 -18.97 -21.17 -10.98
C PRO A 36 -20.40 -20.60 -11.07
N THR A 37 -21.33 -21.42 -11.55
CA THR A 37 -22.78 -21.17 -11.49
C THR A 37 -23.30 -21.05 -10.05
N MET A 38 -24.37 -20.26 -9.86
CA MET A 38 -25.05 -19.89 -8.59
C MET A 38 -25.31 -21.02 -7.57
N ALA A 39 -25.22 -22.30 -7.94
CA ALA A 39 -25.51 -23.43 -7.07
C ALA A 39 -24.32 -23.88 -6.19
N ALA A 40 -23.12 -23.31 -6.35
CA ALA A 40 -21.90 -23.75 -5.63
C ALA A 40 -21.56 -22.96 -4.34
N ILE A 41 -22.44 -22.09 -3.84
CA ILE A 41 -22.18 -21.18 -2.69
C ILE A 41 -22.25 -21.91 -1.32
N ILE A 42 -21.99 -23.21 -1.26
CA ILE A 42 -21.81 -23.93 0.00
C ILE A 42 -20.57 -24.82 -0.10
N GLY A 43 -19.41 -24.19 -0.25
CA GLY A 43 -18.09 -24.80 -0.12
C GLY A 43 -17.18 -23.81 0.59
N GLU A 44 -16.68 -24.20 1.76
CA GLU A 44 -15.83 -23.45 2.71
C GLU A 44 -15.53 -21.99 2.36
N SER A 45 -16.19 -21.06 3.06
CA SER A 45 -15.86 -19.64 2.99
C SER A 45 -14.36 -19.43 3.24
N PRO A 46 -13.63 -18.67 2.39
CA PRO A 46 -12.28 -18.25 2.73
C PRO A 46 -12.30 -17.55 4.08
N LYS A 47 -11.26 -17.79 4.89
CA LYS A 47 -11.17 -17.39 6.31
C LYS A 47 -10.93 -15.88 6.45
N LEU A 48 -11.86 -15.09 5.92
CA LEU A 48 -11.79 -13.63 5.90
C LEU A 48 -11.91 -13.12 7.34
N ALA A 49 -10.88 -12.46 7.84
CA ALA A 49 -10.83 -11.89 9.17
C ALA A 49 -10.46 -10.41 9.12
N LEU A 50 -11.13 -9.59 9.93
CA LEU A 50 -10.84 -8.18 10.09
C LEU A 50 -10.34 -7.90 11.51
N TYR A 51 -9.06 -7.57 11.64
CA TYR A 51 -8.51 -7.02 12.87
C TYR A 51 -8.95 -5.56 13.00
N SER A 52 -9.76 -5.29 14.02
CA SER A 52 -10.55 -4.06 14.12
C SER A 52 -10.64 -3.57 15.57
N TYR A 53 -10.64 -2.24 15.72
CA TYR A 53 -11.00 -1.57 16.97
C TYR A 53 -12.35 -0.87 16.80
N TRP A 54 -13.23 -0.98 17.80
CA TRP A 54 -14.63 -0.55 17.67
C TRP A 54 -14.78 0.96 17.43
N GLN A 55 -14.01 1.80 18.14
CA GLN A 55 -13.99 3.26 17.95
C GLN A 55 -13.09 3.74 16.81
N SER A 56 -12.34 2.85 16.15
CA SER A 56 -11.48 3.26 15.02
C SER A 56 -12.36 3.58 13.81
N SER A 57 -12.31 4.84 13.36
CA SER A 57 -12.99 5.29 12.14
C SER A 57 -12.47 4.54 10.90
N CYS A 58 -11.17 4.34 10.78
CA CYS A 58 -10.56 3.56 9.69
C CYS A 58 -11.07 2.12 9.68
N SER A 59 -11.19 1.48 10.84
CA SER A 59 -11.78 0.14 10.93
C SER A 59 -13.26 0.16 10.57
N TRP A 60 -13.99 1.20 10.97
CA TRP A 60 -15.40 1.37 10.63
C TRP A 60 -15.64 1.48 9.11
N ARG A 61 -14.78 2.19 8.37
CA ARG A 61 -14.85 2.23 6.90
C ARG A 61 -14.89 0.82 6.28
N VAL A 62 -14.00 -0.06 6.73
CA VAL A 62 -13.91 -1.44 6.23
C VAL A 62 -15.12 -2.27 6.66
N ARG A 63 -15.54 -2.17 7.93
CA ARG A 63 -16.77 -2.85 8.40
C ARG A 63 -17.99 -2.44 7.59
N PHE A 64 -18.11 -1.14 7.30
CA PHE A 64 -19.22 -0.63 6.50
C PHE A 64 -19.19 -1.15 5.07
N ALA A 65 -18.02 -1.16 4.43
CA ALA A 65 -17.86 -1.71 3.08
C ALA A 65 -18.15 -3.21 3.00
N LEU A 66 -17.66 -4.02 3.94
CA LEU A 66 -17.95 -5.45 4.02
C LEU A 66 -19.47 -5.69 4.17
N ASN A 67 -20.13 -4.93 5.06
CA ASN A 67 -21.58 -4.99 5.25
C ASN A 67 -22.35 -4.55 4.00
N LEU A 68 -21.93 -3.48 3.33
CA LEU A 68 -22.54 -3.03 2.07
C LEU A 68 -22.42 -4.11 0.99
N LYS A 69 -21.23 -4.69 0.82
CA LYS A 69 -20.99 -5.76 -0.16
C LYS A 69 -21.64 -7.09 0.24
N GLY A 70 -22.15 -7.23 1.47
CA GLY A 70 -22.77 -8.47 1.96
C GLY A 70 -21.76 -9.59 2.23
N ILE A 71 -20.51 -9.25 2.53
CA ILE A 71 -19.42 -10.21 2.74
C ILE A 71 -19.35 -10.57 4.22
N SER A 72 -19.47 -11.85 4.55
CA SER A 72 -19.26 -12.36 5.92
C SER A 72 -17.77 -12.42 6.27
N TYR A 73 -17.42 -12.08 7.51
CA TYR A 73 -16.04 -12.08 7.99
C TYR A 73 -15.98 -12.35 9.50
N GLU A 74 -14.84 -12.86 9.96
CA GLU A 74 -14.49 -12.97 11.38
C GLU A 74 -14.03 -11.61 11.91
N TYR A 75 -14.69 -11.09 12.94
CA TYR A 75 -14.23 -9.88 13.62
C TYR A 75 -13.18 -10.24 14.68
N LYS A 76 -11.94 -9.75 14.50
CA LYS A 76 -10.86 -9.90 15.49
C LYS A 76 -10.61 -8.59 16.22
N ALA A 77 -10.97 -8.52 17.49
CA ALA A 77 -10.78 -7.31 18.29
C ALA A 77 -9.31 -7.05 18.58
N VAL A 78 -8.87 -5.80 18.42
CA VAL A 78 -7.55 -5.31 18.86
C VAL A 78 -7.77 -4.10 19.75
N ASN A 79 -7.44 -4.20 21.03
CA ASN A 79 -7.66 -3.15 22.02
C ASN A 79 -6.52 -2.13 21.99
N LEU A 80 -6.78 -0.99 21.34
CA LEU A 80 -5.79 0.08 21.20
C LEU A 80 -5.44 0.76 22.53
N SER A 81 -6.39 0.82 23.47
CA SER A 81 -6.16 1.39 24.81
C SER A 81 -5.24 0.53 25.67
N LYS A 82 -5.14 -0.78 25.37
CA LYS A 82 -4.20 -1.70 26.01
C LYS A 82 -2.89 -1.86 25.24
N GLY A 83 -2.73 -1.19 24.09
CA GLY A 83 -1.52 -1.29 23.27
C GLY A 83 -1.37 -2.62 22.54
N GLU A 84 -2.45 -3.37 22.29
CA GLU A 84 -2.38 -4.69 21.64
C GLU A 84 -1.80 -4.65 20.22
N GLN A 85 -1.85 -3.49 19.56
CA GLN A 85 -1.23 -3.24 18.26
C GLN A 85 0.31 -3.27 18.28
N PHE A 86 0.93 -3.18 19.47
CA PHE A 86 2.38 -3.24 19.66
C PHE A 86 2.87 -4.63 20.06
N THR A 87 1.98 -5.64 20.08
CA THR A 87 2.38 -7.02 20.37
C THR A 87 3.20 -7.60 19.22
N PRO A 88 4.17 -8.50 19.49
CA PRO A 88 4.93 -9.18 18.44
C PRO A 88 4.04 -9.93 17.44
N GLU A 89 2.89 -10.45 17.89
CA GLU A 89 1.92 -11.13 17.05
C GLU A 89 1.26 -10.16 16.05
N PHE A 90 0.91 -8.96 16.50
CA PHE A 90 0.33 -7.94 15.63
C PHE A 90 1.38 -7.29 14.71
N GLU A 91 2.62 -7.09 15.18
CA GLU A 91 3.72 -6.56 14.36
C GLU A 91 3.97 -7.43 13.12
N LYS A 92 3.85 -8.76 13.26
CA LYS A 92 3.94 -9.70 12.13
C LYS A 92 2.86 -9.47 11.07
N LEU A 93 1.67 -9.02 11.48
CA LEU A 93 0.58 -8.69 10.57
C LEU A 93 0.73 -7.30 9.96
N ASN A 94 1.12 -6.32 10.78
CA ASN A 94 1.32 -4.95 10.36
C ASN A 94 2.47 -4.30 11.14
N PRO A 95 3.66 -4.14 10.52
CA PRO A 95 4.83 -3.54 11.17
C PRO A 95 4.66 -2.04 11.45
N LEU A 96 3.56 -1.43 11.00
CA LEU A 96 3.21 -0.05 11.28
C LEU A 96 2.27 0.09 12.50
N HIS A 97 1.89 -1.02 13.14
CA HIS A 97 1.16 -1.05 14.42
C HIS A 97 -0.16 -0.27 14.43
N PHE A 98 -0.96 -0.36 13.36
CA PHE A 98 -2.30 0.23 13.34
C PHE A 98 -3.36 -0.75 12.83
N VAL A 99 -4.62 -0.46 13.15
CA VAL A 99 -5.82 -1.10 12.60
C VAL A 99 -6.48 -0.17 11.58
N PRO A 100 -7.22 -0.69 10.58
CA PRO A 100 -7.56 -2.10 10.36
C PRO A 100 -6.47 -2.91 9.65
N VAL A 101 -6.54 -4.23 9.82
CA VAL A 101 -5.84 -5.22 8.98
C VAL A 101 -6.85 -6.27 8.54
N LEU A 102 -6.99 -6.48 7.24
CA LEU A 102 -7.80 -7.53 6.65
C LEU A 102 -6.91 -8.73 6.32
N VAL A 103 -7.31 -9.93 6.72
CA VAL A 103 -6.70 -11.19 6.32
C VAL A 103 -7.71 -11.96 5.48
N ASP A 104 -7.36 -12.32 4.26
CA ASP A 104 -8.19 -13.03 3.29
C ASP A 104 -7.40 -14.22 2.70
N GLY A 105 -7.50 -15.37 3.36
CA GLY A 105 -6.62 -16.52 3.09
C GLY A 105 -5.18 -16.16 3.43
N ASP A 106 -4.28 -16.28 2.44
CA ASP A 106 -2.86 -15.95 2.59
C ASP A 106 -2.56 -14.45 2.37
N VAL A 107 -3.57 -13.66 2.01
CA VAL A 107 -3.46 -12.22 1.74
C VAL A 107 -3.70 -11.44 3.04
N VAL A 108 -2.80 -10.53 3.40
CA VAL A 108 -2.87 -9.62 4.54
C VAL A 108 -2.75 -8.18 4.04
N VAL A 109 -3.84 -7.41 4.11
CA VAL A 109 -3.87 -6.01 3.68
C VAL A 109 -4.08 -5.11 4.90
N SER A 110 -3.14 -4.21 5.15
CA SER A 110 -3.28 -3.14 6.13
C SER A 110 -3.60 -1.81 5.42
N ASP A 111 -4.19 -0.87 6.16
CA ASP A 111 -4.78 0.40 5.68
C ASP A 111 -6.20 0.28 5.13
N SER A 112 -7.10 1.10 5.66
CA SER A 112 -8.52 1.03 5.30
C SER A 112 -8.77 1.23 3.81
N TYR A 113 -8.01 2.10 3.15
CA TYR A 113 -8.24 2.42 1.74
C TYR A 113 -7.67 1.37 0.81
N ALA A 114 -6.48 0.86 1.10
CA ALA A 114 -5.92 -0.28 0.39
C ALA A 114 -6.86 -1.51 0.49
N ILE A 115 -7.43 -1.74 1.68
CA ILE A 115 -8.45 -2.77 1.89
C ILE A 115 -9.70 -2.50 1.02
N LEU A 116 -10.21 -1.28 0.96
CA LEU A 116 -11.38 -0.96 0.13
C LEU A 116 -11.13 -1.20 -1.36
N LEU A 117 -9.95 -0.81 -1.87
CA LEU A 117 -9.55 -1.09 -3.25
C LEU A 117 -9.41 -2.59 -3.51
N TYR A 118 -8.84 -3.34 -2.57
CA TYR A 118 -8.76 -4.80 -2.65
C TYR A 118 -10.15 -5.44 -2.72
N LEU A 119 -11.07 -5.01 -1.86
CA LEU A 119 -12.45 -5.50 -1.85
C LEU A 119 -13.21 -5.12 -3.13
N GLU A 120 -12.89 -3.98 -3.74
CA GLU A 120 -13.51 -3.54 -4.99
C GLU A 120 -13.16 -4.45 -6.15
N GLU A 121 -11.89 -4.85 -6.26
CA GLU A 121 -11.41 -5.74 -7.32
C GLU A 121 -11.82 -7.20 -7.07
N LYS A 122 -11.63 -7.71 -5.85
CA LYS A 122 -11.87 -9.14 -5.53
C LYS A 122 -13.36 -9.48 -5.39
N TYR A 123 -14.18 -8.54 -4.92
CA TYR A 123 -15.62 -8.72 -4.69
C TYR A 123 -16.43 -7.66 -5.46
N PRO A 124 -16.51 -7.78 -6.81
CA PRO A 124 -17.05 -6.74 -7.69
C PRO A 124 -18.59 -6.70 -7.72
N GLN A 125 -19.29 -7.62 -7.05
CA GLN A 125 -20.75 -7.80 -7.16
C GLN A 125 -21.53 -6.53 -6.78
N ARG A 126 -21.02 -5.77 -5.81
CA ARG A 126 -21.54 -4.45 -5.44
C ARG A 126 -20.41 -3.45 -5.41
N ALA A 127 -20.26 -2.69 -6.50
CA ALA A 127 -19.24 -1.66 -6.62
C ALA A 127 -19.37 -0.58 -5.53
N LEU A 128 -18.24 -0.16 -4.98
CA LEU A 128 -18.10 0.98 -4.07
C LEU A 128 -17.65 2.24 -4.82
N LEU A 129 -16.99 2.08 -5.97
CA LEU A 129 -16.51 3.20 -6.78
C LEU A 129 -17.40 3.39 -8.03
N PRO A 130 -17.54 4.64 -8.50
CA PRO A 130 -18.13 4.90 -9.80
C PRO A 130 -17.35 4.21 -10.92
N ALA A 131 -18.07 3.72 -11.94
CA ALA A 131 -17.45 3.18 -13.15
C ALA A 131 -16.76 4.27 -13.99
N ASP A 132 -17.30 5.49 -13.95
CA ASP A 132 -16.74 6.63 -14.68
C ASP A 132 -15.32 6.98 -14.17
N PRO A 133 -14.31 7.03 -15.06
CA PRO A 133 -12.93 7.23 -14.66
C PRO A 133 -12.66 8.63 -14.08
N GLN A 134 -13.39 9.67 -14.49
CA GLN A 134 -13.21 11.01 -13.95
C GLN A 134 -13.73 11.10 -12.51
N LEU A 135 -14.93 10.57 -12.27
CA LEU A 135 -15.50 10.47 -10.93
C LEU A 135 -14.67 9.56 -10.03
N LYS A 136 -14.13 8.46 -10.57
CA LYS A 136 -13.19 7.60 -9.85
C LYS A 136 -11.96 8.41 -9.42
N ALA A 137 -11.29 9.10 -10.35
CA ALA A 137 -10.12 9.92 -10.04
C ALA A 137 -10.41 11.01 -8.98
N LEU A 138 -11.55 11.71 -9.10
CA LEU A 138 -11.95 12.74 -8.14
C LEU A 138 -12.19 12.17 -6.72
N ASN A 139 -12.75 10.96 -6.62
CA ASN A 139 -12.90 10.28 -5.34
C ASN A 139 -11.54 9.92 -4.72
N LEU A 140 -10.59 9.46 -5.54
CA LEU A 140 -9.24 9.16 -5.04
C LEU A 140 -8.52 10.43 -4.59
N GLN A 141 -8.65 11.53 -5.36
CA GLN A 141 -8.04 12.82 -5.05
C GLN A 141 -8.52 13.36 -3.70
N LYS A 142 -9.84 13.45 -3.50
CA LYS A 142 -10.42 13.96 -2.24
C LYS A 142 -9.95 13.18 -1.02
N TYR A 143 -9.83 11.85 -1.15
CA TYR A 143 -9.31 11.02 -0.08
C TYR A 143 -7.86 11.37 0.27
N LEU A 144 -7.02 11.63 -0.73
CA LEU A 144 -5.62 12.00 -0.49
C LEU A 144 -5.50 13.39 0.15
N GLU A 145 -6.32 14.35 -0.27
CA GLU A 145 -6.35 15.71 0.29
C GLU A 145 -6.76 15.72 1.78
N GLU A 146 -7.73 14.89 2.19
CA GLU A 146 -8.17 14.78 3.58
C GLU A 146 -7.10 14.22 4.53
N ASN A 147 -6.11 13.50 4.00
CA ASN A 147 -5.06 12.84 4.79
C ASN A 147 -3.73 13.63 4.81
N VAL A 148 -3.74 14.86 4.28
CA VAL A 148 -2.56 15.69 4.10
C VAL A 148 -2.66 16.93 5.01
N GLY A 149 -1.84 16.96 6.08
CA GLY A 149 -1.76 18.08 7.05
C GLY A 149 -1.03 19.32 6.50
N PRO A 150 -0.93 20.43 7.25
CA PRO A 150 -0.25 21.65 6.79
C PRO A 150 1.26 21.44 6.56
N GLN A 151 1.91 22.35 5.81
CA GLN A 151 3.35 22.29 5.53
C GLN A 151 4.19 22.11 6.80
N GLU A 152 5.07 21.11 6.78
CA GLU A 152 5.85 20.71 7.96
C GLU A 152 7.33 21.08 7.83
N SER A 153 8.08 21.04 8.94
CA SER A 153 9.51 21.36 8.95
C SER A 153 10.34 20.28 8.24
N LEU A 154 11.56 20.63 7.78
CA LEU A 154 12.50 19.67 7.18
C LEU A 154 12.77 18.46 8.09
N LEU A 155 12.90 18.69 9.40
CA LEU A 155 13.14 17.62 10.37
C LEU A 155 11.96 16.64 10.46
N PHE A 156 10.73 17.16 10.38
CA PHE A 156 9.55 16.30 10.31
C PHE A 156 9.55 15.47 9.03
N ALA A 157 9.85 16.08 7.88
CA ALA A 157 9.95 15.36 6.61
C ALA A 157 10.98 14.22 6.69
N GLN A 158 12.20 14.52 7.14
CA GLN A 158 13.26 13.52 7.32
C GLN A 158 12.82 12.38 8.23
N THR A 159 12.25 12.69 9.40
CA THR A 159 11.82 11.68 10.39
C THR A 159 10.78 10.73 9.81
N ASN A 160 9.80 11.24 9.06
CA ASN A 160 8.74 10.41 8.48
C ASN A 160 9.25 9.57 7.30
N VAL A 161 10.10 10.15 6.46
CA VAL A 161 10.72 9.40 5.35
C VAL A 161 11.61 8.28 5.90
N GLU A 162 12.46 8.54 6.90
CA GLU A 162 13.32 7.52 7.52
C GLU A 162 12.51 6.40 8.18
N LYS A 163 11.39 6.72 8.86
CA LYS A 163 10.45 5.71 9.40
C LYS A 163 9.85 4.86 8.29
N GLY A 164 9.36 5.48 7.22
CA GLY A 164 8.80 4.79 6.06
C GLY A 164 9.83 3.88 5.40
N PHE A 165 11.05 4.38 5.18
CA PHE A 165 12.14 3.61 4.57
C PHE A 165 12.57 2.44 5.43
N SER A 166 12.61 2.60 6.76
CA SER A 166 12.90 1.50 7.68
C SER A 166 11.84 0.39 7.61
N ALA A 167 10.57 0.75 7.48
CA ALA A 167 9.49 -0.23 7.29
C ALA A 167 9.58 -0.91 5.92
N LEU A 168 9.83 -0.14 4.87
CA LEU A 168 10.01 -0.64 3.50
C LEU A 168 11.18 -1.61 3.37
N GLU A 169 12.32 -1.29 3.98
CA GLU A 169 13.51 -2.15 3.99
C GLU A 169 13.21 -3.52 4.63
N LYS A 170 12.38 -3.54 5.69
CA LYS A 170 11.89 -4.78 6.31
C LYS A 170 10.90 -5.52 5.42
N LEU A 171 9.95 -4.82 4.81
CA LEU A 171 8.95 -5.42 3.92
C LEU A 171 9.65 -6.06 2.71
N LEU A 172 10.61 -5.40 2.11
CA LEU A 172 11.31 -5.87 0.91
C LEU A 172 12.32 -7.00 1.14
N LYS A 173 12.44 -7.52 2.37
CA LYS A 173 13.48 -8.50 2.73
C LYS A 173 13.46 -9.78 1.89
N ASP A 174 12.27 -10.24 1.49
CA ASP A 174 12.06 -11.50 0.76
C ASP A 174 11.88 -11.28 -0.75
N ILE A 175 11.91 -10.03 -1.22
CA ILE A 175 11.80 -9.71 -2.65
C ILE A 175 13.18 -9.82 -3.30
N ASN A 176 13.31 -10.80 -4.21
CA ASN A 176 14.56 -11.09 -4.92
C ASN A 176 14.59 -10.60 -6.38
N GLY A 177 13.47 -10.07 -6.89
CA GLY A 177 13.37 -9.56 -8.26
C GLY A 177 14.14 -8.25 -8.48
N LYS A 178 14.25 -7.83 -9.74
CA LYS A 178 14.96 -6.62 -10.16
C LYS A 178 14.44 -5.32 -9.52
N TYR A 179 13.13 -5.23 -9.33
CA TYR A 179 12.40 -4.08 -8.81
C TYR A 179 11.74 -4.39 -7.47
N ALA A 180 11.03 -3.42 -6.87
CA ALA A 180 10.29 -3.66 -5.63
C ALA A 180 9.11 -4.62 -5.84
N THR A 181 8.65 -4.75 -7.09
CA THR A 181 7.49 -5.55 -7.47
C THR A 181 7.85 -6.83 -8.24
N GLY A 182 9.06 -7.35 -8.06
CA GLY A 182 9.55 -8.51 -8.80
C GLY A 182 10.40 -8.08 -9.99
N ASP A 183 10.17 -8.64 -11.18
CA ASP A 183 10.98 -8.36 -12.37
C ASP A 183 10.33 -7.37 -13.35
N GLU A 184 9.11 -6.95 -13.06
CA GLU A 184 8.39 -5.93 -13.82
C GLU A 184 8.16 -4.69 -12.95
N VAL A 185 8.08 -3.52 -13.60
CA VAL A 185 7.84 -2.23 -12.94
C VAL A 185 6.34 -2.01 -12.80
N TYR A 186 5.91 -1.69 -11.58
CA TYR A 186 4.54 -1.27 -11.36
C TYR A 186 4.45 -0.03 -10.47
N MET A 187 3.22 0.33 -10.07
CA MET A 187 2.91 1.55 -9.33
C MET A 187 3.81 1.76 -8.09
N ALA A 188 4.20 0.69 -7.39
CA ALA A 188 5.09 0.81 -6.22
C ALA A 188 6.43 1.43 -6.60
N ASP A 189 7.04 0.98 -7.69
CA ASP A 189 8.32 1.49 -8.19
C ASP A 189 8.20 2.91 -8.73
N VAL A 190 7.08 3.21 -9.40
CA VAL A 190 6.77 4.55 -9.92
C VAL A 190 6.73 5.57 -8.79
N PHE A 191 6.20 5.21 -7.62
CA PHE A 191 6.26 6.06 -6.43
C PHE A 191 7.65 6.02 -5.75
N MET A 192 8.30 4.86 -5.73
CA MET A 192 9.53 4.65 -4.98
C MET A 192 10.73 5.40 -5.55
N ALA A 193 10.95 5.34 -6.87
CA ALA A 193 12.16 5.92 -7.45
C ALA A 193 12.25 7.46 -7.27
N PRO A 194 11.19 8.24 -7.56
CA PRO A 194 11.21 9.68 -7.29
C PRO A 194 11.37 9.99 -5.79
N GLN A 195 10.76 9.18 -4.92
CA GLN A 195 10.88 9.38 -3.47
C GLN A 195 12.30 9.15 -2.95
N ILE A 196 13.00 8.12 -3.43
CA ILE A 196 14.40 7.85 -3.08
C ILE A 196 15.30 8.97 -3.63
N ALA A 197 15.07 9.41 -4.88
CA ALA A 197 15.81 10.55 -5.46
C ALA A 197 15.62 11.83 -4.63
N ALA A 198 14.38 12.16 -4.26
CA ALA A 198 14.07 13.31 -3.40
C ALA A 198 14.69 13.19 -2.00
N ALA A 199 14.67 11.99 -1.41
CA ALA A 199 15.30 11.72 -0.11
C ALA A 199 16.80 12.03 -0.12
N MET A 200 17.53 11.62 -1.18
CA MET A 200 18.95 11.92 -1.32
C MET A 200 19.21 13.39 -1.65
N GLN A 201 18.51 13.92 -2.66
CA GLN A 201 18.84 15.22 -3.24
C GLN A 201 18.29 16.39 -2.40
N ARG A 202 17.02 16.33 -1.98
CA ARG A 202 16.36 17.40 -1.21
C ARG A 202 16.50 17.21 0.29
N PHE A 203 16.25 16.00 0.80
CA PHE A 203 16.19 15.78 2.25
C PHE A 203 17.51 15.36 2.87
N LYS A 204 18.54 15.08 2.05
CA LYS A 204 19.89 14.67 2.49
C LYS A 204 19.86 13.47 3.45
N ILE A 205 18.93 12.54 3.22
CA ILE A 205 18.81 11.32 4.02
C ILE A 205 19.93 10.36 3.65
N ASP A 206 20.57 9.77 4.66
CA ASP A 206 21.60 8.75 4.49
C ASP A 206 20.99 7.42 4.06
N MET A 207 21.11 7.13 2.76
CA MET A 207 20.58 5.92 2.15
C MET A 207 21.42 4.66 2.41
N SER A 208 22.61 4.78 3.00
CA SER A 208 23.43 3.60 3.35
C SER A 208 22.75 2.68 4.36
N LYS A 209 21.80 3.23 5.14
CA LYS A 209 20.93 2.50 6.07
C LYS A 209 19.91 1.58 5.38
N TYR A 210 19.67 1.76 4.07
CA TYR A 210 18.61 1.09 3.31
C TYR A 210 19.15 0.40 2.05
N PRO A 211 20.00 -0.63 2.19
CA PRO A 211 20.70 -1.26 1.07
C PRO A 211 19.76 -1.88 0.01
N ARG A 212 18.59 -2.40 0.39
CA ARG A 212 17.62 -2.95 -0.58
C ARG A 212 16.94 -1.87 -1.38
N LEU A 213 16.54 -0.77 -0.73
CA LEU A 213 16.03 0.40 -1.43
C LEU A 213 17.08 0.96 -2.39
N CYS A 214 18.35 1.05 -1.98
CA CYS A 214 19.44 1.45 -2.87
C CYS A 214 19.55 0.53 -4.10
N ARG A 215 19.57 -0.80 -3.91
CA ARG A 215 19.65 -1.78 -5.01
C ARG A 215 18.49 -1.62 -6.01
N ILE A 216 17.27 -1.48 -5.51
CA ILE A 216 16.08 -1.28 -6.35
C ILE A 216 16.18 0.04 -7.10
N PHE A 217 16.57 1.12 -6.42
CA PHE A 217 16.76 2.43 -7.04
C PHE A 217 17.80 2.40 -8.16
N GLU A 218 18.92 1.71 -7.98
CA GLU A 218 19.93 1.54 -9.05
C GLU A 218 19.34 0.84 -10.29
N SER A 219 18.42 -0.10 -10.09
CA SER A 219 17.73 -0.78 -11.19
C SER A 219 16.71 0.13 -11.89
N LEU A 220 15.99 0.96 -11.13
CA LEU A 220 14.99 1.91 -11.64
C LEU A 220 15.64 3.10 -12.35
N LYS A 221 16.75 3.63 -11.82
CA LYS A 221 17.43 4.79 -12.41
C LYS A 221 18.04 4.51 -13.79
N ALA A 222 18.24 3.24 -14.12
CA ALA A 222 18.75 2.81 -15.42
C ALA A 222 17.68 2.80 -16.53
N LEU A 223 16.40 2.94 -16.17
CA LEU A 223 15.30 3.02 -17.13
C LEU A 223 15.31 4.37 -17.85
N LEU A 224 15.15 4.34 -19.18
CA LEU A 224 15.06 5.58 -19.97
C LEU A 224 13.86 6.42 -19.54
N GLU A 225 12.74 5.76 -19.23
CA GLU A 225 11.51 6.39 -18.74
C GLU A 225 11.73 7.17 -17.44
N PHE A 226 12.59 6.66 -16.54
CA PHE A 226 12.93 7.36 -15.31
C PHE A 226 13.84 8.56 -15.57
N LEU A 227 14.84 8.39 -16.46
CA LEU A 227 15.75 9.47 -16.83
C LEU A 227 15.02 10.62 -17.55
N ASP A 228 14.11 10.29 -18.46
CA ASP A 228 13.32 11.29 -19.20
C ASP A 228 12.32 12.02 -18.31
N ALA A 229 11.84 11.37 -17.24
CA ALA A 229 11.01 11.98 -16.21
C ALA A 229 11.82 12.72 -15.11
N SER A 230 13.15 12.82 -15.22
CA SER A 230 13.95 13.45 -14.16
C SER A 230 13.65 14.95 -14.05
N PRO A 231 13.70 15.54 -12.83
CA PRO A 231 13.43 16.97 -12.65
C PRO A 231 14.26 17.89 -13.55
N GLU A 232 15.51 17.51 -13.84
CA GLU A 232 16.45 18.28 -14.65
C GLU A 232 16.14 18.25 -16.16
N ARG A 233 15.25 17.36 -16.62
CA ARG A 233 14.85 17.24 -18.03
C ARG A 233 13.46 17.82 -18.32
N GLN A 234 12.86 18.51 -17.35
CA GLN A 234 11.53 19.09 -17.52
C GLN A 234 11.61 20.48 -18.18
N PRO A 235 10.58 20.91 -18.94
CA PRO A 235 10.60 22.19 -19.67
C PRO A 235 10.79 23.44 -18.80
N ASP A 236 10.50 23.34 -17.51
CA ASP A 236 10.61 24.38 -16.49
C ASP A 236 11.86 24.22 -15.60
N ALA A 237 12.74 23.26 -15.89
CA ALA A 237 14.00 23.09 -15.19
C ALA A 237 14.91 24.30 -15.41
N VAL A 238 15.37 24.91 -14.31
CA VAL A 238 16.34 26.01 -14.38
C VAL A 238 17.72 25.41 -14.62
N HIS A 239 18.31 25.72 -15.77
CA HIS A 239 19.67 25.31 -16.16
C HIS A 239 20.71 26.38 -15.83
#